data_AF-A0A7W0JNK2-F1
#
_entry.id   AF-A0A7W0JNK2-F1
#
_cell.length_a   1.000
_cell.length_b   1.000
_cell.length_c   1.000
_cell.angle_alpha   90.00
_cell.angle_beta   90.00
_cell.angle_gamma   90.00
#
_symmetry.space_group_name_H-M   'P 1'
#
loop_
_entity.id
_entity.type
_entity.pdbx_description
1 polymer ?
#
loop_
_entity_poly.entity_id
_entity_poly.type
_entity_poly.pdbx_seq_one_letter_code
_entity_poly.pdbx_strand_id
1 'polypeptide(L)'
;MGSRTDTGWFTDGDALSSYLTDTRASDTRMVSSVADAVALIDGWRSGAATGPWNGLDRTAVADRLAQIVADPRLVRQGDLNLCGPASLVCMWAARDPYSFASLGTTLFDYGSAYLGSLLLQPSAELLQADSAAFSGSTYGADWMVLGAIRNSTNVFWQGSWRGDPAQELAGLTRPEELAEWLTAVGIYAVVRNEANWVTPGIPHATGLEFTEGRDIALLLHVSLINAARHVPLDQSFLLNQFPNHYVVALNSPTLAVGDEPGGSYVDGDVLLSLWTWGEVGGHLSLAVPQAEFVANYYGAVIADLA
;
A
#
# COMPACT_ATOMS: atom_id res chain seq x y z
N MET A 1 -0.03 23.03 -43.96
CA MET A 1 1.02 22.36 -43.18
C MET A 1 0.34 21.69 -42.01
N GLY A 2 0.13 20.36 -42.09
CA GLY A 2 -0.49 19.60 -41.01
C GLY A 2 0.54 19.35 -39.91
N SER A 3 0.18 19.72 -38.68
CA SER A 3 0.99 19.45 -37.49
C SER A 3 1.09 17.94 -37.27
N ARG A 4 2.30 17.40 -37.41
CA ARG A 4 2.66 16.06 -36.96
C ARG A 4 3.04 16.14 -35.48
N THR A 5 2.07 15.98 -34.59
CA THR A 5 2.31 15.73 -33.16
C THR A 5 1.33 14.70 -32.60
N ASP A 6 0.78 13.84 -33.45
CA ASP A 6 0.08 12.65 -32.99
C ASP A 6 1.12 11.54 -32.80
N THR A 7 1.64 11.44 -31.58
CA THR A 7 2.58 10.39 -31.19
C THR A 7 1.87 9.06 -30.91
N GLY A 8 0.55 8.96 -31.15
CA GLY A 8 -0.19 7.69 -31.10
C GLY A 8 -0.32 7.06 -29.70
N TRP A 9 -0.06 7.83 -28.63
CA TRP A 9 -0.13 7.32 -27.25
C TRP A 9 -1.56 7.22 -26.70
N PHE A 10 -2.52 7.97 -27.25
CA PHE A 10 -3.91 7.98 -26.78
C PHE A 10 -4.87 7.98 -27.97
N THR A 11 -5.85 7.06 -27.96
CA THR A 11 -6.85 6.92 -29.04
C THR A 11 -8.10 7.78 -28.82
N ASP A 12 -8.30 8.31 -27.62
CA ASP A 12 -9.36 9.25 -27.25
C ASP A 12 -9.03 9.98 -25.93
N GLY A 13 -9.87 10.95 -25.55
CA GLY A 13 -9.69 11.76 -24.34
C GLY A 13 -9.91 11.00 -23.03
N ASP A 14 -10.66 9.90 -23.07
CA ASP A 14 -10.92 9.05 -21.90
C ASP A 14 -9.66 8.27 -21.52
N ALA A 15 -8.91 7.77 -22.51
CA ALA A 15 -7.61 7.14 -22.29
C ALA A 15 -6.58 8.11 -21.66
N LEU A 16 -6.58 9.39 -22.08
CA LEU A 16 -5.71 10.41 -21.50
C LEU A 16 -6.13 10.74 -20.06
N SER A 17 -7.42 10.89 -19.79
CA SER A 17 -7.92 11.16 -18.43
C SER A 17 -7.57 10.03 -17.47
N SER A 18 -7.79 8.76 -17.88
CA SER A 18 -7.42 7.59 -17.09
C SER A 18 -5.92 7.51 -16.82
N TYR A 19 -5.08 7.86 -17.80
CA TYR A 19 -3.63 7.89 -17.62
C TYR A 19 -3.20 8.99 -16.63
N LEU A 20 -3.80 10.17 -16.70
CA LEU A 20 -3.50 11.27 -15.79
C LEU A 20 -3.90 10.96 -14.33
N THR A 21 -4.95 10.16 -14.13
CA THR A 21 -5.36 9.71 -12.79
C THR A 21 -4.52 8.55 -12.27
N ASP A 22 -3.92 7.74 -13.14
CA ASP A 22 -3.18 6.55 -12.72
C ASP A 22 -2.04 6.24 -13.70
N THR A 23 -1.02 7.09 -13.66
CA THR A 23 0.19 6.89 -14.45
C THR A 23 0.90 5.58 -14.06
N ARG A 24 0.77 5.15 -12.80
CA ARG A 24 1.39 3.92 -12.28
C ARG A 24 0.86 2.66 -12.95
N ALA A 25 -0.40 2.64 -13.41
CA ALA A 25 -0.96 1.50 -14.15
C ALA A 25 -0.26 1.23 -15.50
N SER A 26 0.41 2.23 -16.08
CA SER A 26 1.19 2.06 -17.31
C SER A 26 2.56 1.40 -17.09
N ASP A 27 3.02 1.34 -15.84
CA ASP A 27 4.30 0.76 -15.49
C ASP A 27 4.17 -0.75 -15.21
N THR A 28 4.60 -1.53 -16.20
CA THR A 28 4.51 -2.99 -16.20
C THR A 28 5.81 -3.68 -15.76
N ARG A 29 6.82 -2.95 -15.27
CA ARG A 29 8.08 -3.59 -14.85
C ARG A 29 7.83 -4.54 -13.68
N MET A 30 8.25 -5.79 -13.89
CA MET A 30 8.22 -6.85 -12.91
C MET A 30 9.55 -7.62 -12.97
N VAL A 31 9.96 -8.19 -11.84
CA VAL A 31 11.14 -9.06 -11.73
C VAL A 31 10.77 -10.54 -11.67
N SER A 32 9.48 -10.86 -11.58
CA SER A 32 8.92 -12.21 -11.74
C SER A 32 7.57 -12.18 -12.46
N SER A 33 6.96 -13.35 -12.67
CA SER A 33 5.73 -13.47 -13.47
C SER A 33 4.49 -13.81 -12.64
N VAL A 34 3.35 -13.22 -13.00
CA VAL A 34 2.03 -13.55 -12.45
C VAL A 34 1.68 -15.02 -12.72
N ALA A 35 2.05 -15.54 -13.90
CA ALA A 35 1.75 -16.92 -14.28
C ALA A 35 2.47 -17.94 -13.37
N ASP A 36 3.76 -17.71 -13.07
CA ASP A 36 4.52 -18.59 -12.17
C ASP A 36 4.00 -18.49 -10.73
N ALA A 37 3.61 -17.28 -10.29
CA ALA A 37 3.01 -17.07 -8.98
C ALA A 37 1.68 -17.83 -8.83
N VAL A 38 0.81 -17.79 -9.84
CA VAL A 38 -0.44 -18.55 -9.86
C VAL A 38 -0.16 -20.06 -9.87
N ALA A 39 0.79 -20.52 -10.68
CA ALA A 39 1.17 -21.93 -10.72
C ALA A 39 1.69 -22.44 -9.36
N LEU A 40 2.47 -21.63 -8.65
CA LEU A 40 2.93 -21.91 -7.30
C LEU A 40 1.75 -22.06 -6.32
N ILE A 41 0.82 -21.10 -6.35
CA ILE A 41 -0.37 -21.11 -5.48
C ILE A 41 -1.24 -22.33 -5.77
N ASP A 42 -1.49 -22.66 -7.04
CA ASP A 42 -2.33 -23.78 -7.43
C ASP A 42 -1.71 -25.13 -7.05
N GLY A 43 -0.39 -25.27 -7.21
CA GLY A 43 0.34 -26.45 -6.72
C GLY A 43 0.21 -26.59 -5.21
N TRP A 44 0.43 -25.51 -4.47
CA TRP A 44 0.35 -25.46 -3.01
C TRP A 44 -1.06 -25.70 -2.45
N ARG A 45 -2.10 -25.21 -3.14
CA ARG A 45 -3.52 -25.35 -2.77
C ARG A 45 -3.93 -26.80 -2.59
N SER A 46 -3.35 -27.71 -3.36
CA SER A 46 -3.65 -29.16 -3.31
C SER A 46 -3.10 -29.90 -2.08
N GLY A 47 -2.29 -29.23 -1.25
CA GLY A 47 -1.74 -29.78 -0.03
C GLY A 47 -2.78 -30.00 1.09
N ALA A 48 -2.41 -30.82 2.08
CA ALA A 48 -3.30 -31.20 3.19
C ALA A 48 -2.92 -30.61 4.57
N ALA A 49 -1.86 -29.81 4.65
CA ALA A 49 -1.43 -29.24 5.93
C ALA A 49 -2.36 -28.10 6.39
N THR A 50 -2.66 -28.06 7.70
CA THR A 50 -3.56 -27.06 8.29
C THR A 50 -2.86 -25.77 8.71
N GLY A 51 -1.53 -25.68 8.59
CA GLY A 51 -0.74 -24.55 9.06
C GLY A 51 -0.80 -24.34 10.59
N PRO A 52 0.02 -23.45 11.17
CA PRO A 52 -0.06 -23.09 12.59
C PRO A 52 -1.04 -21.94 12.89
N TRP A 53 -1.68 -21.37 11.86
CA TRP A 53 -2.57 -20.23 11.98
C TRP A 53 -3.98 -20.64 12.39
N ASN A 54 -4.45 -20.13 13.52
CA ASN A 54 -5.77 -20.45 14.03
C ASN A 54 -6.89 -19.89 13.13
N GLY A 55 -7.77 -20.78 12.66
CA GLY A 55 -8.96 -20.42 11.88
C GLY A 55 -8.73 -20.12 10.39
N LEU A 56 -7.50 -20.23 9.87
CA LEU A 56 -7.25 -20.02 8.43
C LEU A 56 -7.46 -21.30 7.61
N ASP A 57 -8.27 -21.18 6.57
CA ASP A 57 -8.46 -22.23 5.56
C ASP A 57 -7.47 -22.07 4.40
N ARG A 58 -6.80 -23.17 4.03
CA ARG A 58 -5.80 -23.18 2.94
C ARG A 58 -6.39 -22.73 1.61
N THR A 59 -7.61 -23.18 1.28
CA THR A 59 -8.24 -22.86 -0.01
C THR A 59 -8.59 -21.39 -0.08
N ALA A 60 -9.18 -20.84 0.98
CA ALA A 60 -9.48 -19.42 1.10
C ALA A 60 -8.22 -18.56 1.05
N VAL A 61 -7.11 -19.02 1.68
CA VAL A 61 -5.82 -18.34 1.57
C VAL A 61 -5.28 -18.39 0.15
N ALA A 62 -5.33 -19.53 -0.52
CA ALA A 62 -4.90 -19.67 -1.92
C ALA A 62 -5.71 -18.75 -2.85
N ASP A 63 -7.04 -18.73 -2.72
CA ASP A 63 -7.93 -17.85 -3.47
C ASP A 63 -7.54 -16.38 -3.28
N ARG A 64 -7.28 -16.00 -2.04
CA ARG A 64 -6.96 -14.62 -1.72
C ARG A 64 -5.57 -14.20 -2.21
N LEU A 65 -4.56 -15.06 -2.08
CA LEU A 65 -3.23 -14.82 -2.65
C LEU A 65 -3.29 -14.65 -4.16
N ALA A 66 -4.08 -15.49 -4.86
CA ALA A 66 -4.27 -15.38 -6.30
C ALA A 66 -4.93 -14.07 -6.72
N GLN A 67 -5.90 -13.57 -5.94
CA GLN A 67 -6.50 -12.24 -6.18
C GLN A 67 -5.47 -11.12 -6.07
N ILE A 68 -4.63 -11.13 -5.03
CA ILE A 68 -3.60 -10.09 -4.83
C ILE A 68 -2.50 -10.18 -5.90
N VAL A 69 -2.12 -11.39 -6.30
CA VAL A 69 -1.17 -11.60 -7.40
C VAL A 69 -1.72 -11.05 -8.72
N ALA A 70 -3.02 -11.20 -8.98
CA ALA A 70 -3.67 -10.67 -10.17
C ALA A 70 -3.86 -9.14 -10.11
N ASP A 71 -4.19 -8.61 -8.94
CA ASP A 71 -4.31 -7.18 -8.68
C ASP A 71 -3.85 -6.84 -7.25
N PRO A 72 -2.60 -6.37 -7.08
CA PRO A 72 -2.01 -6.02 -5.79
C PRO A 72 -2.78 -4.95 -5.02
N ARG A 73 -3.56 -4.11 -5.72
CA ARG A 73 -4.37 -3.05 -5.11
C ARG A 73 -5.58 -3.59 -4.36
N LEU A 74 -5.89 -4.88 -4.52
CA LEU A 74 -6.96 -5.51 -3.77
C LEU A 74 -6.59 -5.77 -2.31
N VAL A 75 -5.31 -5.70 -1.91
CA VAL A 75 -4.89 -5.96 -0.53
C VAL A 75 -5.68 -5.07 0.46
N ARG A 76 -6.15 -5.69 1.55
CA ARG A 76 -7.10 -5.08 2.48
C ARG A 76 -6.65 -5.33 3.91
N GLN A 77 -6.22 -4.27 4.59
CA GLN A 77 -5.93 -4.34 6.02
C GLN A 77 -7.18 -4.36 6.91
N GLY A 78 -8.32 -3.85 6.43
CA GLY A 78 -9.46 -3.58 7.29
C GLY A 78 -9.11 -2.62 8.44
N ASP A 79 -9.70 -2.87 9.60
CA ASP A 79 -9.57 -2.01 10.79
C ASP A 79 -8.27 -2.24 11.58
N LEU A 80 -7.31 -2.99 11.01
CA LEU A 80 -6.09 -3.42 11.71
C LEU A 80 -5.01 -2.33 11.86
N ASN A 81 -5.22 -1.14 11.26
CA ASN A 81 -4.24 -0.04 11.23
C ASN A 81 -2.87 -0.44 10.63
N LEU A 82 -2.87 -1.30 9.60
CA LEU A 82 -1.67 -1.86 8.96
C LEU A 82 -1.34 -1.20 7.61
N CYS A 83 -1.42 0.12 7.52
CA CYS A 83 -1.30 0.86 6.25
C CYS A 83 0.10 0.76 5.65
N GLY A 84 1.13 0.68 6.50
CA GLY A 84 2.52 0.45 6.10
C GLY A 84 2.71 -0.92 5.43
N PRO A 85 2.42 -2.04 6.12
CA PRO A 85 2.45 -3.37 5.52
C PRO A 85 1.59 -3.48 4.25
N ALA A 86 0.42 -2.85 4.23
CA ALA A 86 -0.48 -2.90 3.07
C ALA A 86 0.13 -2.16 1.87
N SER A 87 0.75 -1.00 2.10
CA SER A 87 1.47 -0.25 1.06
C SER A 87 2.68 -1.03 0.54
N LEU A 88 3.44 -1.68 1.44
CA LEU A 88 4.52 -2.59 1.05
C LEU A 88 4.01 -3.69 0.12
N VAL A 89 2.94 -4.41 0.50
CA VAL A 89 2.38 -5.50 -0.30
C VAL A 89 1.86 -4.99 -1.64
N CYS A 90 1.15 -3.86 -1.66
CA CYS A 90 0.65 -3.26 -2.90
C CYS A 90 1.79 -2.95 -3.88
N MET A 91 2.89 -2.36 -3.41
CA MET A 91 4.05 -2.06 -4.25
C MET A 91 4.80 -3.34 -4.63
N TRP A 92 5.13 -4.18 -3.66
CA TRP A 92 5.97 -5.36 -3.85
C TRP A 92 5.32 -6.44 -4.72
N ALA A 93 4.07 -6.80 -4.46
CA ALA A 93 3.38 -7.84 -5.25
C ALA A 93 3.15 -7.38 -6.71
N ALA A 94 3.11 -6.07 -6.97
CA ALA A 94 3.06 -5.52 -8.33
C ALA A 94 4.39 -5.65 -9.09
N ARG A 95 5.50 -5.91 -8.39
CA ARG A 95 6.83 -6.06 -8.98
C ARG A 95 7.34 -7.49 -8.97
N ASP A 96 7.06 -8.22 -7.90
CA ASP A 96 7.51 -9.59 -7.70
C ASP A 96 6.37 -10.48 -7.18
N PRO A 97 5.37 -10.76 -8.04
CA PRO A 97 4.22 -11.58 -7.66
C PRO A 97 4.63 -12.98 -7.19
N TYR A 98 5.70 -13.57 -7.75
CA TYR A 98 6.18 -14.90 -7.37
C TYR A 98 6.71 -14.92 -5.93
N SER A 99 7.59 -13.99 -5.55
CA SER A 99 8.12 -13.95 -4.19
C SER A 99 7.04 -13.60 -3.17
N PHE A 100 6.05 -12.76 -3.53
CA PHE A 100 4.87 -12.54 -2.70
C PHE A 100 4.07 -13.83 -2.47
N ALA A 101 3.77 -14.57 -3.54
CA ALA A 101 3.08 -15.84 -3.44
C ALA A 101 3.87 -16.84 -2.57
N SER A 102 5.18 -16.96 -2.81
CA SER A 102 6.07 -17.84 -2.05
C SER A 102 6.11 -17.49 -0.56
N LEU A 103 6.12 -16.20 -0.22
CA LEU A 103 6.03 -15.77 1.17
C LEU A 103 4.69 -16.21 1.77
N GLY A 104 3.57 -15.93 1.10
CA GLY A 104 2.23 -16.27 1.59
C GLY A 104 2.05 -17.77 1.84
N THR A 105 2.45 -18.61 0.88
CA THR A 105 2.33 -20.08 1.01
C THR A 105 3.24 -20.64 2.10
N THR A 106 4.48 -20.16 2.17
CA THR A 106 5.46 -20.60 3.20
C THR A 106 5.01 -20.17 4.60
N LEU A 107 4.54 -18.92 4.71
CA LEU A 107 4.07 -18.37 5.97
C LEU A 107 2.87 -19.17 6.49
N PHE A 108 1.93 -19.55 5.63
CA PHE A 108 0.82 -20.42 6.02
C PHE A 108 1.29 -21.80 6.50
N ASP A 109 2.22 -22.44 5.80
CA ASP A 109 2.65 -23.81 6.13
C ASP A 109 3.45 -23.88 7.43
N TYR A 110 4.31 -22.88 7.66
CA TYR A 110 5.33 -22.94 8.71
C TYR A 110 5.15 -21.90 9.82
N GLY A 111 4.26 -20.93 9.65
CA GLY A 111 4.09 -19.82 10.58
C GLY A 111 5.26 -18.83 10.58
N SER A 112 6.23 -19.02 9.70
CA SER A 112 7.38 -18.15 9.50
C SER A 112 7.81 -18.21 8.04
N ALA A 113 8.38 -17.12 7.52
CA ALA A 113 8.86 -17.02 6.15
C ALA A 113 9.88 -15.90 6.01
N TYR A 114 10.65 -15.90 4.93
CA TYR A 114 11.54 -14.78 4.61
C TYR A 114 10.84 -13.76 3.70
N LEU A 115 10.89 -12.50 4.10
CA LEU A 115 10.66 -11.34 3.25
C LEU A 115 12.02 -10.90 2.68
N GLY A 116 12.42 -11.56 1.58
CA GLY A 116 13.78 -11.45 1.03
C GLY A 116 14.84 -11.79 2.08
N SER A 117 15.54 -10.79 2.61
CA SER A 117 16.58 -10.98 3.65
C SER A 117 16.06 -10.97 5.09
N LEU A 118 14.82 -10.56 5.33
CA LEU A 118 14.23 -10.44 6.66
C LEU A 118 13.42 -11.69 7.03
N LEU A 119 13.76 -12.34 8.14
CA LEU A 119 12.93 -13.43 8.68
C LEU A 119 11.69 -12.85 9.38
N LEU A 120 10.50 -13.21 8.88
CA LEU A 120 9.23 -12.98 9.55
C LEU A 120 8.95 -14.16 10.49
N GLN A 121 8.93 -13.89 11.79
CA GLN A 121 8.60 -14.88 12.81
C GLN A 121 7.49 -14.34 13.73
N PRO A 122 6.22 -14.40 13.29
CA PRO A 122 5.04 -14.14 14.11
C PRO A 122 5.12 -14.74 15.52
N SER A 123 4.66 -13.98 16.51
CA SER A 123 4.54 -14.45 17.89
C SER A 123 3.47 -15.53 18.02
N ALA A 124 3.57 -16.34 19.07
CA ALA A 124 2.57 -17.36 19.36
C ALA A 124 1.17 -16.75 19.55
N GLU A 125 1.09 -15.55 20.15
CA GLU A 125 -0.17 -14.83 20.31
C GLU A 125 -0.81 -14.50 18.96
N LEU A 126 -0.03 -14.05 17.98
CA LEU A 126 -0.56 -13.76 16.64
C LEU A 126 -1.01 -15.04 15.93
N LEU A 127 -0.23 -16.12 16.01
CA LEU A 127 -0.59 -17.40 15.39
C LEU A 127 -1.87 -18.01 15.98
N GLN A 128 -2.11 -17.80 17.28
CA GLN A 128 -3.29 -18.33 17.99
C GLN A 128 -4.49 -17.39 18.01
N ALA A 129 -4.33 -16.14 17.56
CA ALA A 129 -5.43 -15.19 17.48
C ALA A 129 -6.53 -15.71 16.53
N ASP A 130 -7.79 -15.52 16.93
CA ASP A 130 -8.94 -15.99 16.16
C ASP A 130 -9.21 -15.03 15.00
N SER A 131 -8.78 -15.43 13.80
CA SER A 131 -9.01 -14.65 12.57
C SER A 131 -10.51 -14.45 12.26
N ALA A 132 -11.41 -15.30 12.78
CA ALA A 132 -12.85 -15.14 12.60
C ALA A 132 -13.41 -13.93 13.37
N ALA A 133 -12.75 -13.50 14.46
CA ALA A 133 -13.12 -12.29 15.21
C ALA A 133 -12.95 -11.01 14.38
N PHE A 134 -12.18 -11.06 13.28
CA PHE A 134 -11.94 -9.95 12.36
C PHE A 134 -12.61 -10.19 10.98
N SER A 135 -13.43 -11.25 10.86
CA SER A 135 -14.11 -11.59 9.62
C SER A 135 -15.12 -10.50 9.23
N GLY A 136 -14.91 -9.89 8.06
CA GLY A 136 -15.79 -8.85 7.50
C GLY A 136 -15.07 -7.55 7.11
N SER A 137 -14.00 -7.16 7.81
CA SER A 137 -13.19 -5.98 7.44
C SER A 137 -11.86 -6.31 6.78
N THR A 138 -11.31 -7.51 7.03
CA THR A 138 -10.07 -8.02 6.43
C THR A 138 -10.23 -9.47 5.95
N TYR A 139 -9.39 -9.90 5.01
CA TYR A 139 -9.34 -11.30 4.57
C TYR A 139 -8.25 -12.07 5.34
N GLY A 140 -8.45 -13.38 5.55
CA GLY A 140 -7.54 -14.18 6.36
C GLY A 140 -6.08 -14.18 5.86
N ALA A 141 -5.85 -14.25 4.54
CA ALA A 141 -4.51 -14.17 3.97
C ALA A 141 -3.87 -12.78 4.16
N ASP A 142 -4.66 -11.71 4.02
CA ASP A 142 -4.20 -10.33 4.22
C ASP A 142 -3.80 -10.13 5.68
N TRP A 143 -4.65 -10.54 6.63
CA TRP A 143 -4.31 -10.52 8.06
C TRP A 143 -3.03 -11.29 8.36
N MET A 144 -2.86 -12.48 7.79
CA MET A 144 -1.67 -13.32 7.97
C MET A 144 -0.40 -12.61 7.48
N VAL A 145 -0.40 -12.13 6.24
CA VAL A 145 0.78 -11.52 5.61
C VAL A 145 1.09 -10.17 6.24
N LEU A 146 0.11 -9.28 6.33
CA LEU A 146 0.29 -7.93 6.89
C LEU A 146 0.68 -8.00 8.36
N GLY A 147 0.05 -8.91 9.10
CA GLY A 147 0.35 -9.15 10.51
C GLY A 147 1.76 -9.69 10.74
N ALA A 148 2.20 -10.64 9.92
CA ALA A 148 3.56 -11.18 10.01
C ALA A 148 4.63 -10.13 9.69
N ILE A 149 4.41 -9.28 8.68
CA ILE A 149 5.29 -8.14 8.38
C ILE A 149 5.35 -7.21 9.58
N ARG A 150 4.20 -6.84 10.15
CA ARG A 150 4.17 -5.95 11.31
C ARG A 150 4.87 -6.54 12.54
N ASN A 151 4.77 -7.85 12.74
CA ASN A 151 5.40 -8.55 13.86
C ASN A 151 6.92 -8.76 13.70
N SER A 152 7.51 -8.37 12.55
CA SER A 152 8.96 -8.41 12.32
C SER A 152 9.73 -7.30 13.05
N THR A 153 9.05 -6.20 13.39
CA THR A 153 9.63 -5.03 14.04
C THR A 153 9.07 -4.90 15.45
N ASN A 154 9.92 -5.01 16.47
CA ASN A 154 9.56 -4.69 17.85
C ASN A 154 10.35 -3.47 18.31
N VAL A 155 9.75 -2.30 18.22
CA VAL A 155 10.31 -1.08 18.82
C VAL A 155 9.96 -1.09 20.31
N PHE A 156 10.94 -0.85 21.19
CA PHE A 156 10.79 -1.01 22.64
C PHE A 156 9.63 -0.19 23.28
N TRP A 157 9.14 0.84 22.60
CA TRP A 157 8.02 1.70 23.06
C TRP A 157 6.68 1.37 22.40
N GLN A 158 6.67 0.57 21.32
CA GLN A 158 5.45 0.05 20.71
C GLN A 158 5.17 -1.35 21.27
N GLY A 159 3.96 -1.56 21.80
CA GLY A 159 3.56 -2.90 22.25
C GLY A 159 3.54 -3.89 21.09
N SER A 160 3.79 -5.18 21.36
CA SER A 160 3.69 -6.21 20.32
C SER A 160 2.28 -6.22 19.73
N TRP A 161 2.18 -6.13 18.40
CA TRP A 161 0.92 -6.28 17.68
C TRP A 161 0.51 -7.76 17.68
N ARG A 162 -0.74 -8.05 18.07
CA ARG A 162 -1.26 -9.40 18.36
C ARG A 162 -2.44 -9.79 17.48
N GLY A 163 -2.72 -9.01 16.43
CA GLY A 163 -3.83 -9.29 15.53
C GLY A 163 -5.12 -8.51 15.80
N ASP A 164 -5.15 -7.62 16.80
CA ASP A 164 -6.39 -6.98 17.27
C ASP A 164 -6.53 -5.52 16.77
N PRO A 165 -7.64 -5.15 16.09
CA PRO A 165 -7.97 -3.78 15.69
C PRO A 165 -7.88 -2.74 16.82
N ALA A 166 -8.12 -3.13 18.07
CA ALA A 166 -8.00 -2.25 19.22
C ALA A 166 -6.55 -1.81 19.51
N GLN A 167 -5.55 -2.42 18.87
CA GLN A 167 -4.13 -2.09 19.05
C GLN A 167 -3.63 -1.02 18.07
N GLU A 168 -4.34 0.11 17.97
CA GLU A 168 -4.09 1.20 17.03
C GLU A 168 -2.60 1.63 16.98
N LEU A 169 -2.01 1.92 18.15
CA LEU A 169 -0.61 2.35 18.25
C LEU A 169 0.40 1.24 17.90
N ALA A 170 0.04 -0.03 18.13
CA ALA A 170 0.93 -1.15 17.80
C ALA A 170 0.96 -1.45 16.29
N GLY A 171 -0.10 -1.08 15.55
CA GLY A 171 -0.19 -1.20 14.09
C GLY A 171 0.57 -0.10 13.33
N LEU A 172 0.81 1.06 13.97
CA LEU A 172 1.45 2.21 13.36
C LEU A 172 2.84 1.88 12.81
N THR A 173 3.05 2.17 11.52
CA THR A 173 4.33 1.96 10.83
C THR A 173 5.14 3.25 10.77
N ARG A 174 6.44 3.17 11.07
CA ARG A 174 7.36 4.30 10.92
C ARG A 174 7.95 4.37 9.50
N PRO A 175 8.36 5.56 9.02
CA PRO A 175 9.08 5.71 7.76
C PRO A 175 10.27 4.76 7.59
N GLU A 176 11.06 4.62 8.65
CA GLU A 176 12.24 3.76 8.66
C GLU A 176 11.85 2.28 8.48
N GLU A 177 10.76 1.84 9.10
CA GLU A 177 10.29 0.45 9.00
C GLU A 177 9.84 0.11 7.58
N LEU A 178 9.06 1.00 6.94
CA LEU A 178 8.64 0.79 5.55
C LEU A 178 9.85 0.75 4.61
N ALA A 179 10.82 1.65 4.80
CA ALA A 179 12.04 1.67 4.01
C ALA A 179 12.91 0.41 4.23
N GLU A 180 13.01 -0.07 5.47
CA GLU A 180 13.69 -1.32 5.82
C GLU A 180 13.03 -2.53 5.16
N TRP A 181 11.69 -2.62 5.18
CA TRP A 181 10.97 -3.71 4.51
C TRP A 181 11.11 -3.67 2.99
N LEU A 182 11.02 -2.49 2.37
CA LEU A 182 11.26 -2.32 0.94
C LEU A 182 12.71 -2.68 0.56
N THR A 183 13.68 -2.41 1.44
CA THR A 183 15.05 -2.87 1.22
C THR A 183 15.14 -4.39 1.37
N ALA A 184 14.45 -4.96 2.36
CA ALA A 184 14.51 -6.37 2.70
C ALA A 184 13.98 -7.28 1.59
N VAL A 185 12.94 -6.86 0.85
CA VAL A 185 12.41 -7.65 -0.30
C VAL A 185 13.45 -7.91 -1.38
N GLY A 186 14.50 -7.08 -1.47
CA GLY A 186 15.69 -7.34 -2.29
C GLY A 186 15.53 -7.10 -3.80
N ILE A 187 14.41 -6.53 -4.24
CA ILE A 187 14.14 -6.24 -5.66
C ILE A 187 14.41 -4.78 -6.05
N TYR A 188 14.52 -3.90 -5.06
CA TYR A 188 14.81 -2.47 -5.26
C TYR A 188 16.31 -2.22 -5.12
N ALA A 189 16.92 -1.57 -6.11
CA ALA A 189 18.32 -1.17 -6.04
C ALA A 189 18.53 0.01 -5.08
N VAL A 190 17.54 0.89 -4.98
CA VAL A 190 17.61 2.07 -4.11
C VAL A 190 16.28 2.26 -3.39
N VAL A 191 16.33 2.43 -2.08
CA VAL A 191 15.19 2.88 -1.27
C VAL A 191 15.60 4.17 -0.55
N ARG A 192 14.81 5.24 -0.74
CA ARG A 192 14.99 6.55 -0.11
C ARG A 192 13.86 6.79 0.87
N ASN A 193 14.20 7.04 2.12
CA ASN A 193 13.26 7.53 3.12
C ASN A 193 13.33 9.08 3.15
N GLU A 194 12.37 9.72 2.50
CA GLU A 194 12.18 11.17 2.51
C GLU A 194 10.95 11.56 3.35
N ALA A 195 10.35 10.60 4.05
CA ALA A 195 9.27 10.82 5.00
C ALA A 195 9.84 11.17 6.38
N ASN A 196 9.21 12.11 7.05
CA ASN A 196 9.66 12.64 8.32
C ASN A 196 8.46 13.12 9.16
N TRP A 197 8.72 13.63 10.36
CA TRP A 197 7.67 14.15 11.25
C TRP A 197 7.39 15.65 11.03
N VAL A 198 7.90 16.25 9.95
CA VAL A 198 7.80 17.69 9.65
C VAL A 198 7.46 17.90 8.18
N THR A 199 6.29 18.46 7.87
CA THR A 199 5.86 18.67 6.48
C THR A 199 6.94 19.26 5.57
N PRO A 200 7.36 18.54 4.51
CA PRO A 200 8.33 19.05 3.55
C PRO A 200 7.68 20.02 2.52
N GLY A 201 6.34 20.09 2.51
CA GLY A 201 5.56 21.02 1.70
C GLY A 201 5.40 20.64 0.23
N ILE A 202 4.72 21.53 -0.51
CA ILE A 202 4.35 21.36 -1.92
C ILE A 202 5.54 21.13 -2.86
N PRO A 203 6.68 21.84 -2.74
CA PRO A 203 7.82 21.62 -3.65
C PRO A 203 8.37 20.20 -3.60
N HIS A 204 8.33 19.55 -2.43
CA HIS A 204 8.73 18.15 -2.29
C HIS A 204 7.71 17.24 -2.99
N ALA A 205 6.43 17.38 -2.69
CA ALA A 205 5.37 16.55 -3.28
C ALA A 205 5.30 16.63 -4.81
N THR A 206 5.35 17.85 -5.35
CA THR A 206 5.30 18.11 -6.81
C THR A 206 6.62 17.78 -7.51
N GLY A 207 7.72 17.65 -6.76
CA GLY A 207 9.03 17.22 -7.24
C GLY A 207 9.21 15.70 -7.28
N LEU A 208 8.23 14.92 -6.81
CA LEU A 208 8.27 13.47 -6.90
C LEU A 208 8.15 13.03 -8.36
N GLU A 209 9.23 12.45 -8.89
CA GLU A 209 9.26 11.94 -10.26
C GLU A 209 8.66 10.54 -10.34
N PHE A 210 7.72 10.34 -11.27
CA PHE A 210 7.10 9.05 -11.53
C PHE A 210 7.73 8.47 -12.80
N THR A 211 8.61 7.50 -12.60
CA THR A 211 9.35 6.82 -13.67
C THR A 211 9.10 5.32 -13.62
N GLU A 212 9.28 4.65 -14.74
CA GLU A 212 9.08 3.19 -14.83
C GLU A 212 10.02 2.44 -13.87
N GLY A 213 9.44 1.57 -13.04
CA GLY A 213 10.13 0.84 -11.98
C GLY A 213 10.29 1.61 -10.67
N ARG A 214 9.67 2.79 -10.52
CA ARG A 214 9.63 3.51 -9.24
C ARG A 214 8.29 3.30 -8.54
N ASP A 215 8.34 2.99 -7.26
CA ASP A 215 7.18 2.95 -6.38
C ASP A 215 7.32 4.00 -5.27
N ILE A 216 6.21 4.65 -4.93
CA ILE A 216 6.20 5.78 -4.00
C ILE A 216 5.07 5.56 -2.99
N ALA A 217 5.42 5.42 -1.72
CA ALA A 217 4.48 5.48 -0.61
C ALA A 217 4.53 6.86 0.04
N LEU A 218 3.40 7.56 0.09
CA LEU A 218 3.30 8.85 0.80
C LEU A 218 2.92 8.61 2.25
N LEU A 219 3.54 9.38 3.15
CA LEU A 219 3.10 9.47 4.54
C LEU A 219 2.20 10.69 4.70
N LEU A 220 0.98 10.45 5.14
CA LEU A 220 -0.05 11.47 5.32
C LEU A 220 -0.65 11.39 6.73
N HIS A 221 -1.29 12.47 7.15
CA HIS A 221 -2.33 12.42 8.17
C HIS A 221 -3.68 12.14 7.51
N VAL A 222 -4.51 11.26 8.09
CA VAL A 222 -5.86 10.92 7.56
C VAL A 222 -6.75 12.15 7.30
N SER A 223 -6.52 13.25 8.03
CA SER A 223 -7.17 14.55 7.80
C SER A 223 -7.01 15.07 6.38
N LEU A 224 -5.94 14.73 5.65
CA LEU A 224 -5.77 15.15 4.26
C LEU A 224 -6.86 14.57 3.37
N ILE A 225 -7.14 13.27 3.52
CA ILE A 225 -8.19 12.56 2.79
C ILE A 225 -9.56 13.08 3.21
N ASN A 226 -9.76 13.30 4.51
CA ASN A 226 -11.02 13.80 5.05
C ASN A 226 -11.31 15.24 4.61
N ALA A 227 -10.30 16.11 4.57
CA ALA A 227 -10.41 17.47 4.06
C ALA A 227 -10.83 17.48 2.59
N ALA A 228 -10.18 16.65 1.76
CA ALA A 228 -10.54 16.50 0.34
C ALA A 228 -11.98 16.01 0.16
N ARG A 229 -12.45 15.12 1.04
CA ARG A 229 -13.80 14.54 1.01
C ARG A 229 -14.84 15.33 1.77
N HIS A 230 -14.47 16.43 2.42
CA HIS A 230 -15.34 17.20 3.31
C HIS A 230 -15.98 16.35 4.43
N VAL A 231 -15.26 15.35 4.93
CA VAL A 231 -15.72 14.43 5.99
C VAL A 231 -15.15 14.88 7.35
N PRO A 232 -15.98 15.04 8.39
CA PRO A 232 -15.47 15.34 9.74
C PRO A 232 -14.57 14.21 10.28
N LEU A 233 -13.50 14.58 10.99
CA LEU A 233 -12.65 13.61 11.68
C LEU A 233 -13.41 12.89 12.78
N ASP A 234 -13.31 11.57 12.81
CA ASP A 234 -13.67 10.80 14.00
C ASP A 234 -12.61 11.02 15.08
N GLN A 235 -12.95 11.83 16.10
CA GLN A 235 -12.03 12.18 17.19
C GLN A 235 -11.72 11.01 18.14
N SER A 236 -12.37 9.84 17.99
CA SER A 236 -12.13 8.68 18.84
C SER A 236 -10.82 7.95 18.52
N PHE A 237 -10.24 8.15 17.32
CA PHE A 237 -8.99 7.53 16.91
C PHE A 237 -7.77 8.18 17.60
N LEU A 238 -7.01 7.39 18.36
CA LEU A 238 -5.94 7.90 19.23
C LEU A 238 -4.76 8.53 18.44
N LEU A 239 -4.62 8.20 17.15
CA LEU A 239 -3.52 8.64 16.30
C LEU A 239 -3.82 9.92 15.49
N ASN A 240 -4.96 10.58 15.73
CA ASN A 240 -5.34 11.85 15.07
C ASN A 240 -4.42 13.06 15.37
N GLN A 241 -3.33 12.85 16.10
CA GLN A 241 -2.36 13.90 16.44
C GLN A 241 -0.98 13.68 15.79
N PHE A 242 -0.82 12.62 14.97
CA PHE A 242 0.44 12.25 14.33
C PHE A 242 0.19 11.74 12.91
N PRO A 243 1.13 11.87 11.95
CA PRO A 243 1.00 11.19 10.67
C PRO A 243 0.81 9.70 10.91
N ASN A 244 -0.25 9.17 10.30
CA ASN A 244 -0.82 7.90 10.71
C ASN A 244 -1.21 7.01 9.53
N HIS A 245 -0.97 7.47 8.29
CA HIS A 245 -1.51 6.79 7.12
C HIS A 245 -0.54 6.74 5.96
N TYR A 246 -0.23 5.53 5.51
CA TYR A 246 0.48 5.28 4.26
C TYR A 246 -0.50 5.02 3.13
N VAL A 247 -0.18 5.61 1.98
CA VAL A 247 -0.87 5.43 0.70
C VAL A 247 0.16 5.23 -0.39
N VAL A 248 -0.19 4.55 -1.48
CA VAL A 248 0.69 4.44 -2.66
C VAL A 248 0.26 5.50 -3.66
N ALA A 249 1.20 6.34 -4.12
CA ALA A 249 0.88 7.35 -5.11
C ALA A 249 0.70 6.73 -6.49
N LEU A 250 -0.35 7.13 -7.21
CA LEU A 250 -0.69 6.62 -8.54
C LEU A 250 -0.31 7.60 -9.67
N ASN A 251 -0.16 8.87 -9.32
CA ASN A 251 0.31 9.92 -10.23
C ASN A 251 1.14 10.98 -9.48
N SER A 252 1.83 11.80 -10.26
CA SER A 252 2.50 12.99 -9.74
C SER A 252 1.49 13.97 -9.12
N PRO A 253 1.69 14.38 -7.86
CA PRO A 253 0.96 15.52 -7.31
C PRO A 253 1.21 16.77 -8.15
N THR A 254 0.15 17.50 -8.48
CA THR A 254 0.23 18.73 -9.27
C THR A 254 -0.59 19.85 -8.62
N LEU A 255 -0.34 21.09 -9.00
CA LEU A 255 -1.21 22.21 -8.62
C LEU A 255 -2.24 22.44 -9.71
N ALA A 256 -3.50 22.57 -9.31
CA ALA A 256 -4.57 23.05 -10.18
C ALA A 256 -4.21 24.45 -10.69
N VAL A 257 -4.37 24.64 -12.00
CA VAL A 257 -4.20 25.94 -12.67
C VAL A 257 -5.56 26.37 -13.17
N GLY A 258 -6.17 27.32 -12.47
CA GLY A 258 -7.56 27.72 -12.64
C GLY A 258 -8.56 26.76 -12.00
N ASP A 259 -9.81 27.19 -11.97
CA ASP A 259 -10.92 26.38 -11.45
C ASP A 259 -11.39 25.35 -12.48
N GLU A 260 -11.79 24.16 -12.02
CA GLU A 260 -12.39 23.18 -12.92
C GLU A 260 -13.80 23.62 -13.33
N PRO A 261 -14.13 23.60 -14.63
CA PRO A 261 -15.52 23.73 -15.07
C PRO A 261 -16.38 22.60 -14.49
N GLY A 262 -17.18 22.91 -13.48
CA GLY A 262 -17.98 21.90 -12.74
C GLY A 262 -17.69 21.84 -11.24
N GLY A 263 -16.59 22.47 -10.80
CA GLY A 263 -16.34 22.73 -9.37
C GLY A 263 -15.70 21.60 -8.57
N SER A 264 -15.05 20.61 -9.20
CA SER A 264 -14.35 19.54 -8.47
C SER A 264 -13.02 20.00 -7.84
N TYR A 265 -12.42 21.07 -8.35
CA TYR A 265 -11.26 21.73 -7.75
C TYR A 265 -11.24 23.23 -8.09
N VAL A 266 -10.50 24.00 -7.27
CA VAL A 266 -10.25 25.43 -7.50
C VAL A 266 -8.77 25.71 -7.77
N ASP A 267 -8.48 26.90 -8.30
CA ASP A 267 -7.10 27.34 -8.56
C ASP A 267 -6.22 27.17 -7.31
N GLY A 268 -5.08 26.50 -7.49
CA GLY A 268 -4.12 26.23 -6.44
C GLY A 268 -4.34 24.93 -5.66
N ASP A 269 -5.46 24.22 -5.77
CA ASP A 269 -5.62 22.91 -5.10
C ASP A 269 -4.51 21.94 -5.52
N VAL A 270 -4.07 21.10 -4.59
CA VAL A 270 -3.14 20.00 -4.87
C VAL A 270 -3.95 18.82 -5.39
N LEU A 271 -3.73 18.48 -6.66
CA LEU A 271 -4.36 17.36 -7.35
C LEU A 271 -3.45 16.13 -7.26
N LEU A 272 -4.00 15.02 -6.76
CA LEU A 272 -3.26 13.76 -6.66
C LEU A 272 -4.21 12.56 -6.65
N SER A 273 -3.70 11.41 -7.10
CA SER A 273 -4.40 10.14 -7.08
C SER A 273 -3.59 9.11 -6.30
N LEU A 274 -4.30 8.36 -5.46
CA LEU A 274 -3.72 7.50 -4.44
C LEU A 274 -4.40 6.14 -4.48
N TRP A 275 -3.63 5.09 -4.24
CA TRP A 275 -4.17 3.86 -3.72
C TRP A 275 -4.16 3.95 -2.20
N THR A 276 -5.29 3.60 -1.59
CA THR A 276 -5.40 3.36 -0.18
C THR A 276 -6.33 2.19 0.08
N TRP A 277 -6.14 1.53 1.21
CA TRP A 277 -6.94 0.36 1.55
C TRP A 277 -8.41 0.74 1.71
N GLY A 278 -9.32 -0.16 1.30
CA GLY A 278 -10.76 0.02 1.50
C GLY A 278 -11.49 0.82 0.42
N GLU A 279 -10.77 1.47 -0.51
CA GLU A 279 -11.40 2.15 -1.64
C GLU A 279 -11.87 1.17 -2.71
N VAL A 280 -13.15 1.27 -3.06
CA VAL A 280 -13.75 0.47 -4.13
C VAL A 280 -13.09 0.87 -5.46
N GLY A 281 -12.41 -0.07 -6.10
CA GLY A 281 -11.67 0.18 -7.35
C GLY A 281 -10.21 0.60 -7.16
N GLY A 282 -9.69 0.62 -5.93
CA GLY A 282 -8.25 0.73 -5.67
C GLY A 282 -7.60 2.05 -6.10
N HIS A 283 -8.39 3.10 -6.33
CA HIS A 283 -7.90 4.43 -6.66
C HIS A 283 -8.78 5.50 -6.02
N LEU A 284 -8.15 6.59 -5.61
CA LEU A 284 -8.78 7.75 -5.01
C LEU A 284 -8.13 9.01 -5.56
N SER A 285 -8.86 9.74 -6.40
CA SER A 285 -8.44 11.06 -6.90
C SER A 285 -8.94 12.15 -5.96
N LEU A 286 -8.02 13.03 -5.57
CA LEU A 286 -8.25 14.08 -4.59
C LEU A 286 -7.87 15.44 -5.18
N ALA A 287 -8.66 16.45 -4.85
CA ALA A 287 -8.29 17.84 -4.88
C ALA A 287 -8.22 18.34 -3.43
N VAL A 288 -7.06 18.85 -3.01
CA VAL A 288 -6.79 19.21 -1.63
C VAL A 288 -6.38 20.67 -1.54
N PRO A 289 -7.06 21.50 -0.73
CA PRO A 289 -6.61 22.87 -0.49
C PRO A 289 -5.16 22.91 -0.02
N GLN A 290 -4.33 23.82 -0.55
CA GLN A 290 -2.88 23.85 -0.27
C GLN A 290 -2.54 23.88 1.22
N ALA A 291 -3.29 24.68 1.99
CA ALA A 291 -3.07 24.79 3.43
C ALA A 291 -3.28 23.44 4.14
N GLU A 292 -4.32 22.71 3.76
CA GLU A 292 -4.62 21.38 4.29
C GLU A 292 -3.59 20.35 3.82
N PHE A 293 -3.14 20.44 2.56
CA PHE A 293 -2.09 19.57 2.05
C PHE A 293 -0.80 19.76 2.84
N VAL A 294 -0.33 21.00 2.99
CA VAL A 294 0.90 21.31 3.75
C VAL A 294 0.77 20.87 5.20
N ALA A 295 -0.37 21.08 5.85
CA ALA A 295 -0.57 20.67 7.24
C ALA A 295 -0.53 19.15 7.45
N ASN A 296 -0.82 18.36 6.41
CA ASN A 296 -1.09 16.92 6.55
C ASN A 296 -0.23 16.01 5.66
N TYR A 297 0.72 16.56 4.90
CA TYR A 297 1.71 15.83 4.10
C TYR A 297 3.05 15.73 4.85
N TYR A 298 3.63 14.53 4.92
CA TYR A 298 4.81 14.26 5.74
C TYR A 298 5.96 13.60 4.95
N GLY A 299 5.92 13.71 3.62
CA GLY A 299 6.96 13.18 2.73
C GLY A 299 6.63 11.81 2.16
N ALA A 300 7.65 11.10 1.71
CA ALA A 300 7.50 9.85 0.97
C ALA A 300 8.63 8.85 1.23
N VAL A 301 8.31 7.56 1.14
CA VAL A 301 9.30 6.50 0.95
C VAL A 301 9.27 6.09 -0.52
N ILE A 302 10.43 6.16 -1.17
CA ILE A 302 10.58 5.98 -2.63
C ILE A 302 11.48 4.78 -2.87
N ALA A 303 11.06 3.86 -3.74
CA ALA A 303 11.82 2.67 -4.08
C ALA A 303 11.99 2.55 -5.61
N ASP A 304 13.22 2.38 -6.05
CA ASP A 304 13.60 2.20 -7.46
C ASP A 304 14.02 0.74 -7.69
N LEU A 305 13.35 0.05 -8.63
CA LEU A 305 13.71 -1.31 -9.04
C LEU A 305 15.16 -1.37 -9.54
N ALA A 306 15.80 -2.52 -9.30
CA ALA A 306 17.11 -2.84 -9.84
C ALA A 306 17.14 -3.01 -11.37
#